data_AF-A0AB39QCS9-F1
#
_entry.id   AF-A0AB39QCS9-F1
#
_cell.length_a   1.000
_cell.length_b   1.000
_cell.length_c   1.000
_cell.angle_alpha   90.00
_cell.angle_beta   90.00
_cell.angle_gamma   90.00
#
_symmetry.space_group_name_H-M   'P 1'
#
loop_
_entity.id
_entity.type
_entity.pdbx_description
1 polymer ?
#
loop_
_entity_poly.entity_id
_entity_poly.type
_entity_poly.pdbx_seq_one_letter_code
_entity_poly.pdbx_strand_id
1 'polypeptide(L)'
;MADGLKIDYNVLNDAKRDLETLAGDIGPLLDNSTFSRLGQRDYDGYTSSDAFTVLGDSTLADALAGFYDNASSTMSHANKGLKELAGAFGSVGEAFLSFDSELAQGMGITGSNLGLQNYFRDKDLWDYKQAHLDQCVPGPDGKMPDFCSATDPGDPPLDQTINTARGSVHTHLTLDDQHHVIKEESTVTYDGKTYTSVTNYSSDGNHYTTDTSYPDGSTVHSETNLNADGSGTMVTTGSDGDRTEYTRGPKDANGNQPDWQQVGGNTEDDGGGDDGSYNSTPAAW
;
A
#
# COMPACT_ATOMS: atom_id res chain seq x y z
N MET A 1 -2.29 -26.61 5.60
CA MET A 1 -1.42 -25.48 5.21
C MET A 1 -1.40 -25.47 3.69
N ALA A 2 -2.01 -24.46 3.06
CA ALA A 2 -2.02 -24.37 1.61
C ALA A 2 -0.59 -24.03 1.15
N ASP A 3 0.01 -24.99 0.47
CA ASP A 3 1.35 -24.89 -0.09
C ASP A 3 1.28 -23.99 -1.34
N GLY A 4 1.79 -22.76 -1.22
CA GLY A 4 2.43 -22.04 -2.30
C GLY A 4 1.56 -21.43 -3.41
N LEU A 5 0.72 -20.45 -3.08
CA LEU A 5 0.51 -19.35 -4.05
C LEU A 5 1.79 -18.49 -4.04
N LYS A 6 2.81 -18.90 -4.80
CA LYS A 6 4.03 -18.12 -5.00
C LYS A 6 3.78 -17.13 -6.13
N ILE A 7 3.21 -15.98 -5.80
CA ILE A 7 3.13 -14.87 -6.74
C ILE A 7 4.47 -14.14 -6.66
N ASP A 8 5.21 -14.11 -7.76
CA ASP A 8 6.40 -13.27 -7.87
C ASP A 8 5.93 -11.83 -8.09
N TYR A 9 5.83 -11.06 -7.00
CA TYR A 9 5.35 -9.68 -7.00
C TYR A 9 6.14 -8.79 -7.95
N ASN A 10 7.41 -9.14 -8.20
CA ASN A 10 8.24 -8.41 -9.15
C ASN A 10 7.74 -8.58 -10.57
N VAL A 11 7.31 -9.79 -10.94
CA VAL A 11 6.75 -10.04 -12.27
C VAL A 11 5.43 -9.30 -12.45
N LEU A 12 4.60 -9.22 -11.42
CA LEU A 12 3.35 -8.45 -11.49
C LEU A 12 3.60 -6.94 -11.59
N ASN A 13 4.56 -6.42 -10.84
CA ASN A 13 4.86 -5.00 -10.83
C ASN A 13 5.66 -4.55 -12.08
N ASP A 14 6.60 -5.36 -12.55
CA ASP A 14 7.24 -5.17 -13.85
C ASP A 14 6.20 -5.25 -14.98
N ALA A 15 5.22 -6.17 -14.89
CA ALA A 15 4.10 -6.22 -15.83
C ALA A 15 3.24 -4.95 -15.75
N LYS A 16 2.89 -4.44 -14.57
CA LYS A 16 2.18 -3.14 -14.42
C LYS A 16 2.93 -2.04 -15.16
N ARG A 17 4.21 -1.84 -14.85
CA ARG A 17 5.05 -0.79 -15.47
C ARG A 17 5.14 -0.94 -16.98
N ASP A 18 5.38 -2.16 -17.47
CA ASP A 18 5.56 -2.40 -18.91
C ASP A 18 4.24 -2.17 -19.67
N LEU A 19 3.09 -2.54 -19.08
CA LEU A 19 1.76 -2.27 -19.64
C LEU A 19 1.41 -0.79 -19.64
N GLU A 20 1.71 -0.06 -18.56
CA GLU A 20 1.52 1.39 -18.47
C GLU A 20 2.42 2.15 -19.45
N THR A 21 3.67 1.71 -19.60
CA THR A 21 4.61 2.29 -20.57
C THR A 21 4.08 2.11 -21.98
N LEU A 22 3.62 0.89 -22.33
CA LEU A 22 3.06 0.61 -23.64
C LEU A 22 1.77 1.41 -23.90
N ALA A 23 0.89 1.54 -22.90
CA ALA A 23 -0.29 2.39 -22.97
C ALA A 23 0.07 3.87 -23.19
N GLY A 24 1.09 4.35 -22.47
CA GLY A 24 1.65 5.70 -22.58
C GLY A 24 2.29 6.00 -23.93
N ASP A 25 2.82 4.99 -24.63
CA ASP A 25 3.35 5.12 -25.99
C ASP A 25 2.25 5.12 -27.07
N ILE A 26 1.16 4.36 -26.86
CA ILE A 26 0.04 4.26 -27.79
C ILE A 26 -0.80 5.54 -27.80
N GLY A 27 -1.09 6.14 -26.63
CA GLY A 27 -1.93 7.34 -26.53
C GLY A 27 -1.49 8.51 -27.44
N PRO A 28 -0.22 8.96 -27.37
CA PRO A 28 0.30 10.03 -28.23
C PRO A 28 0.22 9.73 -29.72
N LEU A 29 0.32 8.46 -30.14
CA LEU A 29 0.16 8.06 -31.53
C LEU A 29 -1.30 8.26 -32.02
N LEU A 30 -2.28 8.16 -31.13
CA LEU A 30 -3.70 8.32 -31.44
C LEU A 30 -4.20 9.75 -31.35
N ASP A 31 -3.66 10.53 -30.42
CA ASP A 31 -4.23 11.83 -30.08
C ASP A 31 -3.46 12.98 -30.74
N ASN A 32 -2.13 12.92 -30.80
CA ASN A 32 -1.27 14.08 -31.11
C ASN A 32 -0.20 13.79 -32.18
N SER A 33 -0.43 12.83 -33.07
CA SER A 33 0.55 12.46 -34.08
C SER A 33 0.18 12.97 -35.48
N THR A 34 1.16 12.98 -36.38
CA THR A 34 0.89 13.20 -37.82
C THR A 34 -0.09 12.16 -38.36
N PHE A 35 -0.08 10.94 -37.79
CA PHE A 35 -1.01 9.88 -38.17
C PHE A 35 -2.45 10.23 -37.77
N SER A 36 -2.67 10.76 -36.56
CA SER A 36 -4.01 11.21 -36.15
C SER A 36 -4.49 12.43 -36.89
N ARG A 37 -3.63 13.44 -37.04
CA ARG A 37 -3.97 14.67 -37.75
C ARG A 37 -4.36 14.42 -39.22
N LEU A 38 -3.65 13.55 -39.91
CA LEU A 38 -3.91 13.25 -41.33
C LEU A 38 -4.95 12.14 -41.53
N GLY A 39 -5.19 11.31 -40.52
CA GLY A 39 -6.13 10.20 -40.57
C GLY A 39 -7.54 10.53 -40.10
N GLN A 40 -7.71 11.56 -39.26
CA GLN A 40 -9.02 11.97 -38.77
C GLN A 40 -9.90 12.54 -39.89
N ARG A 41 -11.20 12.22 -39.82
CA ARG A 41 -12.23 12.83 -40.65
C ARG A 41 -12.67 14.17 -40.06
N ASP A 42 -12.98 15.12 -40.93
CA ASP A 42 -13.57 16.40 -40.55
C ASP A 42 -15.00 16.18 -40.01
N TYR A 43 -15.58 17.22 -39.39
CA TYR A 43 -16.89 17.17 -38.72
C TYR A 43 -18.05 16.71 -39.62
N ASP A 44 -17.91 16.83 -40.93
CA ASP A 44 -18.87 16.40 -41.94
C ASP A 44 -18.69 14.95 -42.40
N GLY A 45 -17.75 14.21 -41.81
CA GLY A 45 -17.47 12.80 -42.08
C GLY A 45 -16.58 12.56 -43.30
N TYR A 46 -16.03 13.62 -43.91
CA TYR A 46 -15.09 13.49 -45.03
C TYR A 46 -13.64 13.50 -44.56
N THR A 47 -12.75 12.92 -45.37
CA THR A 47 -11.29 12.96 -45.16
C THR A 47 -10.82 14.40 -44.99
N SER A 48 -9.92 14.66 -44.02
CA SER A 48 -9.57 16.04 -43.69
C SER A 48 -8.95 16.80 -44.86
N SER A 49 -9.31 18.08 -44.99
CA SER A 49 -8.72 18.98 -45.99
C SER A 49 -7.19 19.08 -45.87
N ASP A 50 -6.66 18.90 -44.66
CA ASP A 50 -5.23 18.84 -44.35
C ASP A 50 -4.57 17.59 -44.94
N ALA A 51 -5.25 16.43 -44.90
CA ALA A 51 -4.78 15.19 -45.52
C ALA A 51 -4.63 15.32 -47.04
N PHE A 52 -5.61 15.93 -47.72
CA PHE A 52 -5.51 16.20 -49.15
C PHE A 52 -4.37 17.16 -49.49
N THR A 53 -4.17 18.18 -48.65
CA THR A 53 -3.11 19.18 -48.83
C THR A 53 -1.72 18.59 -48.65
N VAL A 54 -1.54 17.70 -47.67
CA VAL A 54 -0.24 17.10 -47.33
C VAL A 54 0.10 15.92 -48.24
N LEU A 55 -0.87 15.07 -48.58
CA LEU A 55 -0.65 13.85 -49.35
C LEU A 55 -0.76 14.07 -50.85
N GLY A 56 -1.51 15.08 -51.29
CA GLY A 56 -1.66 15.46 -52.70
C GLY A 56 -2.42 14.44 -53.56
N ASP A 57 -2.88 13.34 -52.99
CA ASP A 57 -3.63 12.28 -53.67
C ASP A 57 -4.87 11.91 -52.84
N SER A 58 -6.04 11.97 -53.47
CA SER A 58 -7.30 11.75 -52.78
C SER A 58 -7.54 10.29 -52.40
N THR A 59 -7.03 9.35 -53.20
CA THR A 59 -7.14 7.91 -52.92
C THR A 59 -6.27 7.53 -51.73
N LEU A 60 -5.06 8.10 -51.65
CA LEU A 60 -4.15 7.91 -50.53
C LEU A 60 -4.70 8.54 -49.24
N ALA A 61 -5.28 9.73 -49.32
CA ALA A 61 -5.92 10.39 -48.19
C ALA A 61 -7.11 9.57 -47.66
N ASP A 62 -7.99 9.09 -48.54
CA ASP A 62 -9.13 8.24 -48.16
C ASP A 62 -8.69 6.89 -47.59
N ALA A 63 -7.65 6.28 -48.15
CA ALA A 63 -7.08 5.05 -47.63
C ALA A 63 -6.43 5.24 -46.25
N LEU A 64 -5.76 6.38 -46.03
CA LEU A 64 -5.18 6.74 -44.73
C LEU A 64 -6.28 6.95 -43.69
N ALA A 65 -7.36 7.65 -44.05
CA ALA A 65 -8.50 7.87 -43.15
C ALA A 65 -9.17 6.54 -42.76
N GLY A 66 -9.42 5.65 -43.73
CA GLY A 66 -9.97 4.32 -43.43
C GLY A 66 -9.03 3.45 -42.60
N PHE A 67 -7.71 3.55 -42.82
CA PHE A 67 -6.72 2.87 -41.99
C PHE A 67 -6.68 3.45 -40.56
N TYR A 68 -6.75 4.77 -40.41
CA TYR A 68 -6.82 5.45 -39.12
C TYR A 68 -8.10 5.10 -38.36
N ASP A 69 -9.27 5.09 -38.99
CA ASP A 69 -10.53 4.72 -38.33
C ASP A 69 -10.46 3.30 -37.73
N ASN A 70 -9.91 2.34 -38.47
CA ASN A 70 -9.76 0.96 -38.01
C ASN A 70 -8.66 0.80 -36.94
N ALA A 71 -7.52 1.45 -37.15
CA ALA A 71 -6.38 1.39 -36.25
C ALA A 71 -6.67 2.11 -34.92
N SER A 72 -7.28 3.29 -34.97
CA SER A 72 -7.57 4.12 -33.79
C SER A 72 -8.54 3.44 -32.84
N SER A 73 -9.61 2.82 -33.36
CA SER A 73 -10.54 2.03 -32.53
C SER A 73 -9.82 0.86 -31.86
N THR A 74 -9.07 0.06 -32.63
CA THR A 74 -8.35 -1.11 -32.09
C THR A 74 -7.29 -0.71 -31.06
N MET A 75 -6.52 0.33 -31.34
CA MET A 75 -5.47 0.84 -30.45
C MET A 75 -6.05 1.54 -29.22
N SER A 76 -7.20 2.20 -29.32
CA SER A 76 -7.92 2.76 -28.17
C SER A 76 -8.38 1.66 -27.22
N HIS A 77 -8.97 0.58 -27.76
CA HIS A 77 -9.32 -0.60 -26.97
C HIS A 77 -8.10 -1.28 -26.35
N ALA A 78 -6.99 -1.38 -27.08
CA ALA A 78 -5.74 -1.90 -26.54
C ALA A 78 -5.21 -1.01 -25.41
N ASN A 79 -5.16 0.31 -25.60
CA ASN A 79 -4.73 1.27 -24.58
C ASN A 79 -5.57 1.13 -23.29
N LYS A 80 -6.89 1.04 -23.43
CA LYS A 80 -7.79 0.82 -22.28
C LYS A 80 -7.51 -0.51 -21.59
N GLY A 81 -7.47 -1.62 -22.35
CA GLY A 81 -7.24 -2.95 -21.79
C GLY A 81 -5.86 -3.12 -21.14
N LEU A 82 -4.82 -2.44 -21.66
CA LEU A 82 -3.49 -2.40 -21.04
C LEU A 82 -3.53 -1.71 -19.68
N LYS A 83 -4.25 -0.59 -19.55
CA LYS A 83 -4.43 0.11 -18.27
C LYS A 83 -5.25 -0.69 -17.28
N GLU A 84 -6.36 -1.30 -17.72
CA GLU A 84 -7.18 -2.18 -16.87
C GLU A 84 -6.37 -3.37 -16.35
N LEU A 85 -5.55 -4.00 -17.21
CA LEU A 85 -4.68 -5.11 -16.82
C LEU A 85 -3.55 -4.65 -15.89
N ALA A 86 -2.96 -3.47 -16.14
CA ALA A 86 -1.96 -2.88 -15.26
C ALA A 86 -2.54 -2.59 -13.86
N GLY A 87 -3.75 -2.03 -13.78
CA GLY A 87 -4.46 -1.81 -12.52
C GLY A 87 -4.80 -3.12 -11.78
N ALA A 88 -5.16 -4.18 -12.51
CA ALA A 88 -5.38 -5.51 -11.93
C ALA A 88 -4.09 -6.11 -11.35
N PHE A 89 -2.94 -5.94 -12.01
CA PHE A 89 -1.66 -6.39 -11.46
C PHE A 89 -1.17 -5.52 -10.30
N GLY A 90 -1.41 -4.21 -10.36
CA GLY A 90 -1.14 -3.26 -9.28
C GLY A 90 -1.93 -3.61 -8.02
N SER A 91 -3.25 -3.75 -8.12
CA SER A 91 -4.12 -4.08 -6.98
C SER A 91 -3.76 -5.41 -6.31
N VAL A 92 -3.42 -6.45 -7.07
CA VAL A 92 -2.95 -7.73 -6.49
C VAL A 92 -1.59 -7.56 -5.82
N GLY A 93 -0.66 -6.84 -6.43
CA GLY A 93 0.64 -6.52 -5.84
C GLY A 93 0.50 -5.75 -4.52
N GLU A 94 -0.31 -4.71 -4.52
CA GLU A 94 -0.56 -3.85 -3.36
C GLU A 94 -1.30 -4.58 -2.23
N ALA A 95 -2.31 -5.40 -2.54
CA ALA A 95 -3.04 -6.18 -1.52
C ALA A 95 -2.12 -7.20 -0.82
N PHE A 96 -1.24 -7.86 -1.58
CA PHE A 96 -0.26 -8.78 -1.00
C PHE A 96 0.87 -8.06 -0.25
N LEU A 97 1.35 -6.91 -0.74
CA LEU A 97 2.35 -6.10 -0.06
C LEU A 97 1.79 -5.48 1.23
N SER A 98 0.54 -5.03 1.22
CA SER A 98 -0.17 -4.58 2.42
C SER A 98 -0.24 -5.72 3.44
N PHE A 99 -0.63 -6.92 3.01
CA PHE A 99 -0.68 -8.09 3.89
C PHE A 99 0.70 -8.50 4.44
N ASP A 100 1.76 -8.52 3.60
CA ASP A 100 3.12 -8.81 4.05
C ASP A 100 3.67 -7.69 4.95
N SER A 101 3.28 -6.42 4.71
CA SER A 101 3.62 -5.29 5.56
C SER A 101 2.92 -5.37 6.92
N GLU A 102 1.66 -5.79 6.99
CA GLU A 102 0.93 -6.03 8.23
C GLU A 102 1.53 -7.21 9.02
N LEU A 103 1.99 -8.26 8.32
CA LEU A 103 2.68 -9.38 8.94
C LEU A 103 4.08 -8.99 9.45
N ALA A 104 4.84 -8.23 8.66
CA ALA A 104 6.16 -7.71 9.04
C ALA A 104 6.06 -6.69 10.18
N GLN A 105 5.10 -5.76 10.13
CA GLN A 105 4.77 -4.83 11.20
C GLN A 105 4.26 -5.59 12.43
N GLY A 106 3.37 -6.57 12.29
CA GLY A 106 2.88 -7.39 13.41
C GLY A 106 4.00 -8.16 14.13
N MET A 107 4.96 -8.69 13.39
CA MET A 107 6.15 -9.34 13.96
C MET A 107 7.17 -8.34 14.54
N GLY A 108 7.40 -7.21 13.87
CA GLY A 108 8.33 -6.14 14.29
C GLY A 108 7.85 -5.34 15.50
N ILE A 109 6.58 -4.93 15.51
CA ILE A 109 5.90 -4.21 16.59
C ILE A 109 5.85 -5.07 17.86
N THR A 110 5.48 -6.35 17.74
CA THR A 110 5.36 -7.23 18.92
C THR A 110 6.72 -7.55 19.53
N GLY A 111 7.75 -7.79 18.70
CA GLY A 111 9.11 -8.02 19.18
C GLY A 111 9.77 -6.77 19.77
N SER A 112 9.63 -5.63 19.08
CA SER A 112 10.26 -4.37 19.48
C SER A 112 9.63 -3.78 20.74
N ASN A 113 8.30 -3.78 20.84
CA ASN A 113 7.63 -3.34 22.05
C ASN A 113 7.89 -4.25 23.24
N LEU A 114 8.01 -5.58 23.06
CA LEU A 114 8.32 -6.47 24.19
C LEU A 114 9.74 -6.22 24.71
N GLY A 115 10.72 -6.03 23.82
CA GLY A 115 12.09 -5.68 24.19
C GLY A 115 12.16 -4.34 24.94
N LEU A 116 11.47 -3.33 24.43
CA LEU A 116 11.43 -2.00 25.01
C LEU A 116 10.66 -1.96 26.35
N GLN A 117 9.56 -2.69 26.50
CA GLN A 117 8.82 -2.82 27.77
C GLN A 117 9.66 -3.51 28.85
N ASN A 118 10.39 -4.57 28.49
CA ASN A 118 11.30 -5.22 29.43
C ASN A 118 12.42 -4.26 29.86
N TYR A 119 12.99 -3.50 28.91
CA TYR A 119 13.97 -2.47 29.21
C TYR A 119 13.45 -1.45 30.23
N PHE A 120 12.26 -0.86 30.02
CA PHE A 120 11.72 0.12 30.96
C PHE A 120 11.46 -0.46 32.35
N ARG A 121 10.94 -1.69 32.43
CA ARG A 121 10.79 -2.37 33.72
C ARG A 121 12.13 -2.54 34.44
N ASP A 122 13.16 -2.98 33.72
CA ASP A 122 14.47 -3.24 34.31
C ASP A 122 15.17 -1.90 34.67
N LYS A 123 14.93 -0.84 33.89
CA LYS A 123 15.37 0.52 34.15
C LYS A 123 14.73 1.11 35.40
N ASP A 124 13.42 0.94 35.59
CA ASP A 124 12.71 1.38 36.79
C ASP A 124 13.27 0.70 38.05
N LEU A 125 13.52 -0.61 37.99
CA LEU A 125 14.13 -1.37 39.09
C LEU A 125 15.56 -0.89 39.39
N TRP A 126 16.34 -0.63 38.34
CA TRP A 126 17.69 -0.09 38.48
C TRP A 126 17.70 1.32 39.09
N ASP A 127 16.83 2.22 38.62
CA ASP A 127 16.69 3.57 39.14
C ASP A 127 16.20 3.57 40.59
N TYR A 128 15.25 2.69 40.91
CA TYR A 128 14.81 2.48 42.29
C TYR A 128 15.98 2.04 43.18
N LYS A 129 16.80 1.08 42.73
CA LYS A 129 18.02 0.68 43.44
C LYS A 129 18.99 1.85 43.63
N GLN A 130 19.26 2.65 42.58
CA GLN A 130 20.17 3.80 42.68
C GLN A 130 19.67 4.83 43.69
N ALA A 131 18.36 5.07 43.76
CA ALA A 131 17.75 5.99 44.71
C ALA A 131 17.72 5.45 46.16
N HIS A 132 17.83 4.13 46.36
CA HIS A 132 17.71 3.46 47.66
C HIS A 132 18.93 2.59 48.00
N LEU A 133 20.12 2.99 47.53
CA LEU A 133 21.36 2.25 47.78
C LEU A 133 21.66 2.06 49.27
N ASP A 134 21.22 3.01 50.10
CA ASP A 134 21.33 2.97 51.57
C ASP A 134 20.48 1.86 52.20
N GLN A 135 19.44 1.39 51.52
CA GLN A 135 18.56 0.32 51.97
C GLN A 135 19.01 -1.07 51.52
N CYS A 136 20.09 -1.16 50.74
CA CYS A 136 20.72 -2.43 50.38
C CYS A 136 21.58 -3.01 51.52
N VAL A 137 20.90 -3.32 52.62
CA VAL A 137 21.44 -3.97 53.80
C VAL A 137 20.74 -5.32 54.04
N PRO A 138 21.45 -6.35 54.55
CA PRO A 138 20.82 -7.64 54.82
C PRO A 138 19.72 -7.52 55.87
N GLY A 139 18.57 -8.15 55.60
CA GLY A 139 17.48 -8.29 56.55
C GLY A 139 17.79 -9.26 57.69
N PRO A 140 16.83 -9.47 58.61
CA PRO A 140 16.99 -10.39 59.76
C PRO A 140 17.27 -11.85 59.37
N ASP A 141 16.90 -12.25 58.15
CA ASP A 141 17.16 -13.57 57.56
C ASP A 141 18.49 -13.64 56.78
N GLY A 142 19.28 -12.56 56.81
CA GLY A 142 20.56 -12.45 56.13
C GLY A 142 20.48 -12.22 54.62
N LYS A 143 19.28 -12.06 54.05
CA LYS A 143 19.08 -11.80 52.62
C LYS A 143 19.01 -10.31 52.32
N MET A 144 19.52 -9.93 51.15
CA MET A 144 19.33 -8.58 50.63
C MET A 144 17.90 -8.41 50.10
N PRO A 145 17.32 -7.20 50.14
CA PRO A 145 16.10 -6.89 49.40
C PRO A 145 16.25 -7.21 47.92
N ASP A 146 15.20 -7.73 47.29
CA ASP A 146 15.26 -8.24 45.91
C ASP A 146 15.71 -7.18 44.89
N PHE A 147 15.27 -5.92 45.06
CA PHE A 147 15.64 -4.82 44.17
C PHE A 147 17.14 -4.50 44.18
N CYS A 148 17.90 -4.87 45.22
CA CYS A 148 19.34 -4.66 45.27
C CYS A 148 20.10 -5.52 44.26
N SER A 149 19.46 -6.56 43.72
CA SER A 149 20.01 -7.40 42.66
C SER A 149 19.85 -6.78 41.25
N ALA A 150 19.08 -5.69 41.11
CA ALA A 150 18.89 -5.02 39.83
C ALA A 150 20.22 -4.57 39.22
N THR A 151 20.34 -4.73 37.90
CA THR A 151 21.50 -4.34 37.10
C THR A 151 21.11 -3.23 36.13
N ASP A 152 22.08 -2.38 35.79
CA ASP A 152 21.92 -1.38 34.75
C ASP A 152 21.53 -2.08 33.42
N PRO A 153 20.36 -1.78 32.85
CA PRO A 153 19.94 -2.38 31.58
C PRO A 153 20.67 -1.78 30.37
N GLY A 154 21.45 -0.71 30.53
CA GLY A 154 22.16 -0.04 29.44
C GLY A 154 21.28 0.93 28.66
N ASP A 155 21.54 1.04 27.36
CA ASP A 155 20.75 1.87 26.44
C ASP A 155 19.44 1.17 26.02
N PRO A 156 18.36 1.92 25.73
CA PRO A 156 17.10 1.34 25.25
C PRO A 156 17.32 0.57 23.94
N PRO A 157 16.72 -0.62 23.76
CA PRO A 157 16.84 -1.41 22.54
C PRO A 157 15.94 -0.84 21.44
N LEU A 158 16.36 0.28 20.85
CA LEU A 158 15.63 0.98 19.79
C LEU A 158 15.74 0.32 18.42
N ASP A 159 16.75 -0.52 18.22
CA ASP A 159 17.02 -1.22 16.98
C ASP A 159 16.81 -2.72 17.15
N GLN A 160 16.00 -3.32 16.28
CA GLN A 160 15.80 -4.76 16.22
C GLN A 160 15.92 -5.28 14.80
N THR A 161 16.49 -6.48 14.66
CA THR A 161 16.55 -7.18 13.38
C THR A 161 16.08 -8.60 13.54
N ILE A 162 15.03 -8.95 12.81
CA ILE A 162 14.50 -10.31 12.73
C ILE A 162 14.98 -10.90 11.40
N ASN A 163 15.74 -11.98 11.48
CA ASN A 163 16.17 -12.74 10.31
C ASN A 163 15.26 -13.96 10.13
N THR A 164 14.84 -14.20 8.90
CA THR A 164 14.04 -15.35 8.49
C THR A 164 14.76 -16.10 7.36
N ALA A 165 14.28 -17.30 7.02
CA ALA A 165 14.79 -18.04 5.87
C ALA A 165 14.57 -17.31 4.51
N ARG A 166 13.73 -16.28 4.50
CA ARG A 166 13.25 -15.56 3.32
C ARG A 166 13.80 -14.14 3.20
N GLY A 167 14.45 -13.63 4.25
CA GLY A 167 14.83 -12.23 4.31
C GLY A 167 15.03 -11.73 5.73
N SER A 168 15.15 -10.43 5.89
CA SER A 168 15.32 -9.77 7.18
C SER A 168 14.42 -8.54 7.29
N VAL A 169 13.87 -8.32 8.48
CA VAL A 169 13.19 -7.09 8.85
C VAL A 169 14.05 -6.39 9.89
N HIS A 170 14.48 -5.16 9.60
CA HIS A 170 15.13 -4.29 10.55
C HIS A 170 14.16 -3.18 10.94
N THR A 171 13.97 -2.94 12.23
CA THR A 171 13.06 -1.94 12.77
C THR A 171 13.82 -1.02 13.71
N HIS A 172 13.64 0.28 13.54
CA HIS A 172 14.17 1.33 14.40
C HIS A 172 13.01 2.12 15.02
N LEU A 173 13.07 2.34 16.34
CA LEU A 173 12.06 3.09 17.09
C LEU A 173 12.59 4.46 17.52
N THR A 174 11.79 5.50 17.31
CA THR A 174 12.00 6.82 17.92
C THR A 174 11.00 7.04 19.04
N LEU A 175 11.48 7.53 20.18
CA LEU A 175 10.67 7.83 21.36
C LEU A 175 10.49 9.34 21.56
N ASP A 176 9.40 9.74 22.22
CA ASP A 176 9.24 11.08 22.79
C ASP A 176 10.00 11.23 24.13
N ASP A 177 9.92 12.43 24.72
CA ASP A 177 10.55 12.75 26.02
C ASP A 177 9.93 11.94 27.19
N GLN A 178 8.74 11.39 27.00
CA GLN A 178 8.02 10.54 27.94
C GLN A 178 8.22 9.05 27.66
N HIS A 179 9.14 8.71 26.76
CA HIS A 179 9.47 7.34 26.36
C HIS A 179 8.37 6.58 25.60
N HIS A 180 7.38 7.26 25.04
CA HIS A 180 6.41 6.66 24.12
C HIS A 180 6.97 6.59 22.70
N VAL A 181 6.67 5.52 21.98
CA VAL A 181 7.05 5.37 20.56
C VAL A 181 6.23 6.36 19.72
N ILE A 182 6.92 7.24 18.99
CA ILE A 182 6.31 8.22 18.08
C ILE A 182 6.60 7.95 16.60
N LYS A 183 7.64 7.16 16.31
CA LYS A 183 8.01 6.80 14.96
C LYS A 183 8.62 5.41 14.93
N GLU A 184 8.28 4.65 13.91
CA GLU A 184 8.87 3.35 13.60
C GLU A 184 9.36 3.36 12.15
N GLU A 185 10.62 2.97 11.95
CA GLU A 185 11.24 2.85 10.64
C GLU A 185 11.60 1.40 10.39
N SER A 186 10.91 0.77 9.44
CA SER A 186 11.12 -0.62 9.08
C SER A 186 11.77 -0.73 7.71
N THR A 187 12.87 -1.47 7.63
CA THR A 187 13.56 -1.85 6.41
C THR A 187 13.41 -3.35 6.21
N VAL A 188 12.68 -3.74 5.17
CA VAL A 188 12.43 -5.15 4.87
C VAL A 188 13.26 -5.53 3.66
N THR A 189 14.05 -6.59 3.80
CA THR A 189 14.85 -7.18 2.72
C THR A 189 14.35 -8.58 2.44
N TYR A 190 13.98 -8.86 1.20
CA TYR A 190 13.49 -10.17 0.74
C TYR A 190 14.03 -10.43 -0.67
N ASP A 191 14.54 -11.65 -0.92
CA ASP A 191 15.12 -12.07 -2.22
C ASP A 191 16.07 -11.03 -2.87
N GLY A 192 16.88 -10.36 -2.05
CA GLY A 192 17.89 -9.38 -2.50
C GLY A 192 17.34 -7.99 -2.85
N LYS A 193 16.04 -7.73 -2.64
CA LYS A 193 15.42 -6.41 -2.76
C LYS A 193 15.05 -5.87 -1.39
N THR A 194 14.99 -4.54 -1.26
CA THR A 194 14.71 -3.86 0.01
C THR A 194 13.65 -2.78 -0.18
N TYR A 195 12.61 -2.79 0.64
CA TYR A 195 11.67 -1.68 0.76
C TYR A 195 11.72 -1.08 2.16
N THR A 196 11.34 0.18 2.29
CA THR A 196 11.29 0.89 3.57
C THR A 196 9.87 1.32 3.88
N SER A 197 9.50 1.27 5.15
CA SER A 197 8.22 1.71 5.66
C SER A 197 8.46 2.58 6.89
N VAL A 198 7.82 3.74 6.95
CA VAL A 198 7.91 4.68 8.06
C VAL A 198 6.51 4.89 8.62
N THR A 199 6.31 4.49 9.87
CA THR A 199 5.06 4.72 10.59
C THR A 199 5.25 5.85 11.59
N ASN A 200 4.42 6.88 11.54
CA ASN A 200 4.36 7.96 12.52
C ASN A 200 3.10 7.78 13.36
N TYR A 201 3.27 7.73 14.69
CA TYR A 201 2.19 7.59 15.64
C TYR A 201 1.78 8.96 16.18
N SER A 202 0.48 9.22 16.25
CA SER A 202 -0.04 10.39 16.95
C SER A 202 0.14 10.26 18.45
N SER A 203 0.12 11.39 19.15
CA SER A 203 0.21 11.43 20.61
C SER A 203 -1.02 10.83 21.32
N ASP A 204 -2.16 10.72 20.64
CA ASP A 204 -3.36 10.06 21.19
C ASP A 204 -3.35 8.53 21.00
N GLY A 205 -2.36 7.99 20.27
CA GLY A 205 -2.20 6.56 20.00
C GLY A 205 -3.29 5.93 19.14
N ASN A 206 -4.26 6.74 18.69
CA ASN A 206 -5.43 6.30 17.93
C ASN A 206 -5.33 6.70 16.46
N HIS A 207 -4.31 7.45 16.07
CA HIS A 207 -4.05 7.80 14.70
C HIS A 207 -2.61 7.46 14.34
N TYR A 208 -2.39 6.94 13.14
CA TYR A 208 -1.03 6.77 12.65
C TYR A 208 -1.02 6.81 11.13
N THR A 209 0.09 7.28 10.58
CA THR A 209 0.34 7.29 9.14
C THR A 209 1.50 6.37 8.83
N THR A 210 1.41 5.64 7.72
CA THR A 210 2.47 4.75 7.24
C THR A 210 2.81 5.08 5.80
N ASP A 211 4.05 5.47 5.58
CA ASP A 211 4.63 5.75 4.26
C ASP A 211 5.54 4.61 3.86
N THR A 212 5.24 3.93 2.76
CA THR A 212 6.05 2.83 2.24
C THR A 212 6.65 3.19 0.90
N SER A 213 7.94 2.93 0.72
CA SER A 213 8.70 3.17 -0.50
C SER A 213 9.30 1.87 -1.01
N TYR A 214 9.00 1.54 -2.26
CA TYR A 214 9.41 0.29 -2.90
C TYR A 214 10.62 0.48 -3.83
N PRO A 215 11.34 -0.62 -4.18
CA PRO A 215 12.54 -0.55 -5.02
C PRO A 215 12.33 0.05 -6.42
N ASP A 216 11.10 -0.03 -6.94
CA ASP A 216 10.69 0.49 -8.24
C ASP A 216 10.39 2.01 -8.23
N GLY A 217 10.45 2.64 -7.05
CA GLY A 217 10.13 4.05 -6.84
C GLY A 217 8.66 4.33 -6.56
N SER A 218 7.80 3.30 -6.58
CA SER A 218 6.39 3.46 -6.16
C SER A 218 6.31 3.70 -4.65
N THR A 219 5.24 4.37 -4.25
CA THR A 219 4.98 4.72 -2.85
C THR A 219 3.55 4.45 -2.48
N VAL A 220 3.33 4.07 -1.24
CA VAL A 220 2.00 3.90 -0.65
C VAL A 220 1.93 4.71 0.64
N HIS A 221 0.93 5.56 0.74
CA HIS A 221 0.61 6.33 1.94
C HIS A 221 -0.66 5.77 2.57
N SER A 222 -0.61 5.37 3.84
CA SER A 222 -1.78 4.89 4.59
C SER A 222 -2.04 5.77 5.80
N GLU A 223 -3.29 6.21 5.98
CA GLU A 223 -3.76 6.90 7.17
C GLU A 223 -4.72 5.99 7.92
N THR A 224 -4.43 5.68 9.18
CA THR A 224 -5.28 4.85 10.04
C THR A 224 -5.85 5.65 11.20
N ASN A 225 -7.14 5.46 11.47
CA ASN A 225 -7.84 5.99 12.62
C ASN A 225 -8.50 4.84 13.40
N LEU A 226 -8.18 4.74 14.67
CA LEU A 226 -8.68 3.73 15.60
C LEU A 226 -9.59 4.34 16.65
N ASN A 227 -10.62 3.61 16.99
CA ASN A 227 -11.47 3.86 18.15
C ASN A 227 -10.95 3.07 19.36
N ALA A 228 -11.37 3.48 20.55
CA ALA A 228 -10.95 2.86 21.81
C ALA A 228 -11.33 1.36 21.92
N ASP A 229 -12.36 0.90 21.19
CA ASP A 229 -12.77 -0.51 21.13
C ASP A 229 -11.97 -1.35 20.12
N GLY A 230 -10.99 -0.73 19.44
CA GLY A 230 -10.16 -1.34 18.40
C GLY A 230 -10.78 -1.37 17.01
N SER A 231 -12.03 -0.90 16.85
CA SER A 231 -12.60 -0.63 15.53
C SER A 231 -11.91 0.56 14.87
N GLY A 232 -11.99 0.72 13.55
CA GLY A 232 -11.33 1.84 12.89
C GLY A 232 -11.60 1.97 11.40
N THR A 233 -11.01 3.00 10.83
CA THR A 233 -10.96 3.26 9.38
C THR A 233 -9.50 3.38 8.93
N MET A 234 -9.23 2.96 7.71
CA MET A 234 -7.93 3.14 7.07
C MET A 234 -8.13 3.57 5.63
N VAL A 235 -7.31 4.51 5.18
CA VAL A 235 -7.29 5.00 3.81
C VAL A 235 -5.88 4.81 3.28
N THR A 236 -5.76 4.11 2.15
CA THR A 236 -4.49 3.89 1.46
C THR A 236 -4.52 4.63 0.14
N THR A 237 -3.43 5.32 -0.19
CA THR A 237 -3.24 6.08 -1.43
C THR A 237 -1.96 5.61 -2.12
N GLY A 238 -2.09 5.10 -3.34
CA GLY A 238 -0.97 4.69 -4.20
C GLY A 238 -0.27 5.87 -4.87
N SER A 239 0.87 5.60 -5.53
CA SER A 239 1.65 6.63 -6.24
C SER A 239 0.96 7.19 -7.48
N ASP A 240 -0.02 6.47 -8.02
CA ASP A 240 -0.94 6.88 -9.09
C ASP A 240 -2.08 7.77 -8.57
N GLY A 241 -2.23 7.91 -7.25
CA GLY A 241 -3.32 8.63 -6.60
C GLY A 241 -4.56 7.76 -6.36
N ASP A 242 -4.51 6.46 -6.67
CA ASP A 242 -5.62 5.56 -6.41
C ASP A 242 -5.81 5.39 -4.91
N ARG A 243 -7.07 5.47 -4.49
CA ARG A 243 -7.46 5.51 -3.09
C ARG A 243 -8.32 4.30 -2.76
N THR A 244 -7.95 3.58 -1.71
CA THR A 244 -8.70 2.43 -1.17
C THR A 244 -9.06 2.69 0.28
N GLU A 245 -10.31 2.40 0.64
CA GLU A 245 -10.86 2.60 1.99
C GLU A 245 -11.17 1.27 2.67
N TYR A 246 -10.78 1.17 3.93
CA TYR A 246 -10.97 0.00 4.76
C TYR A 246 -11.66 0.37 6.08
N THR A 247 -12.40 -0.59 6.64
CA THR A 247 -12.95 -0.53 7.99
C THR A 247 -12.61 -1.78 8.76
N ARG A 248 -12.56 -1.68 10.09
CA ARG A 248 -12.36 -2.81 10.99
C ARG A 248 -13.36 -2.75 12.13
N GLY A 249 -13.91 -3.91 12.50
CA GLY A 249 -14.81 -4.05 13.65
C GLY A 249 -14.09 -3.97 15.00
N PRO A 250 -14.83 -3.92 16.12
CA PRO A 250 -14.25 -3.91 17.45
C PRO A 250 -13.53 -5.22 17.77
N LYS A 251 -12.65 -5.20 18.78
CA LYS A 251 -12.03 -6.42 19.31
C LYS A 251 -13.08 -7.40 19.82
N ASP A 252 -12.83 -8.68 19.61
CA ASP A 252 -13.70 -9.73 20.16
C ASP A 252 -13.55 -9.83 21.69
N ALA A 253 -14.39 -10.66 22.32
CA ALA A 253 -14.36 -10.87 23.78
C ALA A 253 -13.04 -11.46 24.31
N ASN A 254 -12.20 -12.00 23.43
CA ASN A 254 -10.88 -12.54 23.76
C ASN A 254 -9.76 -11.52 23.50
N GLY A 255 -10.10 -10.31 23.04
CA GLY A 255 -9.16 -9.25 22.68
C GLY A 255 -8.55 -9.38 21.28
N ASN A 256 -9.01 -10.33 20.46
CA ASN A 256 -8.52 -10.48 19.10
C ASN A 256 -9.06 -9.34 18.23
N GLN A 257 -8.20 -8.83 17.36
CA GLN A 257 -8.57 -7.80 16.39
C GLN A 257 -9.11 -8.48 15.13
N PRO A 258 -10.28 -8.07 14.62
CA PRO A 258 -10.75 -8.54 13.33
C PRO A 258 -9.91 -7.94 12.20
N ASP A 259 -9.89 -8.60 11.04
CA ASP A 259 -9.16 -8.13 9.86
C ASP A 259 -9.82 -6.87 9.27
N TRP A 260 -9.01 -6.02 8.65
CA TRP A 260 -9.50 -4.91 7.85
C TRP A 260 -10.34 -5.41 6.67
N GLN A 261 -11.48 -4.78 6.45
CA GLN A 261 -12.40 -5.05 5.35
C GLN A 261 -12.41 -3.84 4.42
N GLN A 262 -12.10 -4.06 3.15
CA GLN A 262 -12.25 -3.02 2.13
C GLN A 262 -13.74 -2.65 2.00
N VAL A 263 -14.05 -1.36 2.07
CA VAL A 263 -15.43 -0.84 1.98
C VAL A 263 -15.62 0.17 0.86
N GLY A 264 -14.53 0.64 0.24
CA GLY A 264 -14.59 1.62 -0.83
C GLY A 264 -13.25 1.83 -1.52
N GLY A 265 -13.27 2.64 -2.57
CA GLY A 265 -12.10 3.05 -3.34
C GLY A 265 -12.47 3.42 -4.76
N ASN A 266 -11.58 4.15 -5.44
CA ASN A 266 -11.71 4.39 -6.88
C ASN A 266 -11.36 3.12 -7.64
N THR A 267 -12.27 2.17 -7.70
CA THR A 267 -12.42 1.41 -8.96
C THR A 267 -13.22 2.32 -9.86
N GLU A 268 -12.65 2.75 -11.00
CA GLU A 268 -13.44 3.35 -12.06
C GLU A 268 -14.65 2.46 -12.33
N ASP A 269 -15.81 2.93 -11.87
CA ASP A 269 -17.10 2.27 -11.98
C ASP A 269 -17.59 2.41 -13.43
N ASP A 270 -17.04 1.58 -14.31
CA ASP A 270 -17.64 1.32 -15.63
C ASP A 270 -18.77 0.27 -15.49
N GLY A 271 -19.73 0.57 -14.61
CA GLY A 271 -20.97 -0.17 -14.43
C GLY A 271 -21.98 0.13 -15.53
N GLY A 272 -21.72 -0.38 -16.74
CA GLY A 272 -22.75 -0.55 -17.76
C GLY A 272 -23.79 -1.57 -17.32
N GLY A 273 -24.92 -1.11 -16.77
CA GLY A 273 -26.10 -1.92 -16.51
C GLY A 273 -27.17 -1.73 -17.58
N ASP A 274 -27.16 -2.56 -18.61
CA ASP A 274 -28.32 -2.81 -19.47
C ASP A 274 -29.23 -3.83 -18.76
N ASP A 275 -30.40 -3.36 -18.33
CA ASP A 275 -31.53 -4.16 -17.84
C ASP A 275 -32.77 -3.68 -18.60
N GLY A 276 -33.09 -4.42 -19.65
CA GLY A 276 -34.36 -4.34 -20.34
C GLY A 276 -35.45 -5.00 -19.52
N SER A 277 -36.27 -4.17 -18.86
CA SER A 277 -37.54 -4.61 -18.28
C SER A 277 -38.71 -4.36 -19.24
N TYR A 278 -39.17 -5.45 -19.86
CA TYR A 278 -40.42 -5.53 -20.61
C TYR A 278 -41.62 -5.11 -19.74
N ASN A 279 -42.20 -3.95 -20.05
CA ASN A 279 -43.46 -3.52 -19.46
C ASN A 279 -44.63 -4.33 -20.06
N SER A 280 -44.86 -5.52 -19.50
CA SER A 280 -46.04 -6.35 -19.76
C SER A 280 -47.14 -5.93 -18.78
N THR A 281 -48.10 -5.16 -19.26
CA THR A 281 -49.37 -4.91 -18.55
C THR A 281 -50.17 -6.22 -18.45
N PRO A 282 -50.84 -6.45 -17.31
CA PRO A 282 -52.13 -7.10 -17.34
C PRO A 282 -53.23 -6.21 -16.75
N ALA A 283 -54.39 -6.28 -17.40
CA ALA A 283 -55.59 -5.53 -17.14
C ALA A 283 -56.40 -6.00 -15.92
N ALA A 284 -57.40 -5.18 -15.60
CA ALA A 284 -58.56 -5.35 -14.69
C ALA A 284 -58.24 -5.18 -13.20
N TRP A 285 -58.96 -4.35 -12.44
CA TRP A 285 -60.40 -4.07 -12.43
C TRP A 285 -60.72 -2.57 -12.34
#